data_AF-A0A0J8B4A0-F1
#
_entry.id   AF-A0A0J8B4A0-F1
#
_cell.length_a   1.000
_cell.length_b   1.000
_cell.length_c   1.000
_cell.angle_alpha   90.00
_cell.angle_beta   90.00
_cell.angle_gamma   90.00
#
_symmetry.space_group_name_H-M   'P 1'
#
loop_
_entity.id
_entity.type
_entity.pdbx_description
1 polymer ?
#
loop_
_entity_poly.entity_id
_entity_poly.type
_entity_poly.pdbx_seq_one_letter_code
_entity_poly.pdbx_strand_id
1 'polypeptide(L)' 'MSSPIEHHSANKATIGLNLVIDDLVRTQRLWDMKNKEVKIFYMCEICKDFTIDATFKKNASCFLNHSCDPNCKLEKW' A
#
# COMPACT_ATOMS: atom_id res chain seq x y z
N MET A 1 -25.60 -5.01 19.67
CA MET A 1 -26.21 -4.97 18.33
C MET A 1 -25.16 -4.39 17.40
N SER A 2 -24.47 -5.23 16.63
CA SER A 2 -23.50 -4.75 15.65
C SER A 2 -24.26 -4.13 14.48
N SER A 3 -23.92 -2.90 14.12
CA SER A 3 -24.53 -2.18 13.00
C SER A 3 -24.41 -2.99 11.69
N PRO A 4 -25.36 -2.84 10.74
CA PRO A 4 -25.29 -3.52 9.46
C PRO A 4 -24.02 -3.11 8.71
N ILE A 5 -23.31 -4.08 8.14
CA ILE A 5 -22.21 -3.82 7.22
C ILE A 5 -22.85 -3.28 5.94
N GLU A 6 -22.74 -1.97 5.70
CA GLU A 6 -23.14 -1.41 4.41
C GLU A 6 -22.27 -2.05 3.31
N HIS A 7 -22.91 -2.75 2.38
CA HIS A 7 -22.25 -3.25 1.18
C HIS A 7 -21.92 -2.06 0.27
N HIS A 8 -20.75 -1.45 0.46
CA HIS A 8 -20.21 -0.48 -0.48
C HIS A 8 -19.74 -1.21 -1.74
N SER A 9 -20.12 -0.71 -2.92
CA SER A 9 -19.59 -1.17 -4.20
C SER A 9 -18.06 -1.03 -4.21
N ALA A 10 -17.35 -1.98 -4.81
CA ALA A 10 -15.89 -2.01 -4.81
C ALA A 10 -15.30 -0.72 -5.41
N ASN A 11 -14.68 0.11 -4.56
CA ASN A 11 -13.92 1.28 -5.01
C ASN A 11 -12.60 0.81 -5.63
N LYS A 12 -12.42 1.03 -6.95
CA LYS A 12 -11.16 0.71 -7.63
C LYS A 12 -10.13 1.81 -7.37
N ALA A 13 -9.09 1.50 -6.59
CA ALA A 13 -7.92 2.36 -6.47
C ALA A 13 -6.87 1.94 -7.51
N THR A 14 -6.54 2.84 -8.44
CA THR A 14 -5.45 2.63 -9.41
C THR A 14 -4.18 3.27 -8.87
N ILE A 15 -3.09 2.51 -8.78
CA ILE A 15 -1.78 3.02 -8.38
C ILE A 15 -0.90 3.16 -9.63
N GLY A 16 -0.45 4.37 -9.90
CA GLY A 16 0.34 4.69 -11.10
C GLY A 16 1.83 4.39 -10.97
N LEU A 17 2.50 4.18 -12.13
CA LEU A 17 3.93 3.88 -12.29
C LEU A 17 4.89 4.85 -11.60
N ASN A 18 4.47 6.09 -11.34
CA ASN A 18 5.30 7.14 -10.75
C ASN A 18 5.75 6.86 -9.31
N LEU A 19 5.33 5.75 -8.72
CA LEU A 19 5.66 5.33 -7.36
C LEU A 19 6.52 4.05 -7.33
N VAL A 20 6.89 3.51 -8.49
CA VAL A 20 7.64 2.25 -8.58
C VAL A 20 9.12 2.51 -8.29
N ILE A 21 9.66 1.76 -7.34
CA ILE A 21 11.06 1.76 -6.92
C ILE A 21 11.63 0.34 -6.97
N ASP A 22 12.95 0.25 -7.18
CA ASP A 22 13.68 -1.02 -7.17
C ASP A 22 14.04 -1.48 -5.75
N ASP A 23 14.63 -2.67 -5.66
CA ASP A 23 15.03 -3.31 -4.41
C ASP A 23 16.11 -2.53 -3.64
N LEU A 24 17.01 -1.83 -4.33
CA LEU A 24 18.07 -1.03 -3.70
C LEU A 24 17.48 0.19 -3.01
N VAL A 25 16.62 0.94 -3.72
CA VAL A 25 15.93 2.12 -3.20
C VAL A 25 14.95 1.73 -2.09
N ARG A 26 14.22 0.62 -2.25
CA ARG A 26 13.34 0.07 -1.21
C ARG A 26 14.11 -0.19 0.07
N THR A 27 15.22 -0.91 -0.04
CA THR A 27 16.03 -1.30 1.12
C THR A 27 16.60 -0.06 1.82
N GLN A 28 17.16 0.89 1.06
CA GLN A 28 17.66 2.15 1.61
C GLN A 28 16.56 2.92 2.37
N ARG A 29 15.37 3.06 1.78
CA ARG A 29 14.25 3.76 2.42
C ARG A 29 13.79 3.06 3.70
N LEU A 30 13.67 1.74 3.69
CA LEU A 30 13.31 0.97 4.88
C LEU A 30 14.32 1.17 6.01
N TRP A 31 15.62 1.21 5.71
CA TRP A 31 16.67 1.51 6.69
C TRP A 31 16.56 2.93 7.24
N ASP A 32 16.39 3.93 6.37
CA ASP A 32 16.23 5.33 6.78
C ASP A 32 15.02 5.51 7.71
N MET A 33 13.93 4.80 7.40
CA MET A 33 12.68 4.86 8.15
C MET A 33 12.78 4.15 9.49
N LYS A 34 13.48 3.02 9.55
CA LYS A 34 13.84 2.35 10.80
C LYS A 34 14.67 3.28 11.69
N ASN A 35 15.69 3.92 11.13
CA ASN A 35 16.57 4.83 11.88
C ASN A 35 15.84 6.07 12.40
N LYS A 36 14.80 6.52 11.69
CA LYS A 36 13.94 7.66 12.06
C LYS A 36 12.71 7.25 12.88
N GLU A 37 12.59 5.98 13.26
CA GLU A 37 11.45 5.43 14.01
C GLU A 37 10.09 5.69 13.34
N VAL A 38 10.05 5.72 12.00
CA VAL A 38 8.82 5.95 11.23
C VAL A 38 7.94 4.70 11.31
N LYS A 39 6.74 4.86 11.88
CA LYS A 39 5.78 3.76 12.11
C LYS A 39 4.78 3.55 10.98
N ILE A 40 4.57 4.57 10.14
CA ILE A 40 3.54 4.54 9.09
C ILE A 40 4.21 4.70 7.73
N PHE A 41 4.10 3.67 6.90
CA PHE A 41 4.68 3.63 5.57
C PHE A 41 3.86 2.80 4.62
N TYR A 42 3.93 3.13 3.34
CA TYR A 42 3.02 2.62 2.32
C TYR A 42 3.82 2.01 1.17
N MET A 43 4.43 0.86 1.44
CA MET A 43 5.17 0.08 0.45
C MET A 43 4.43 -1.23 0.13
N CYS A 44 4.31 -1.54 -1.15
CA CYS A 44 3.67 -2.77 -1.63
C CYS A 44 4.54 -3.38 -2.74
N GLU A 45 5.08 -4.57 -2.50
CA GLU A 45 5.82 -5.33 -3.50
C GLU A 45 4.82 -5.98 -4.47
N ILE A 46 4.97 -5.72 -5.77
CA ILE A 46 4.10 -6.28 -6.82
C ILE A 46 4.80 -7.43 -7.54
N CYS A 47 6.11 -7.31 -7.76
CA CYS A 47 6.97 -8.35 -8.32
C CYS A 47 8.36 -8.22 -7.68
N LYS A 48 9.20 -9.24 -7.84
CA LYS A 48 10.63 -9.14 -7.52
C LYS A 48 11.22 -7.89 -8.18
N ASP A 49 11.94 -7.07 -7.43
CA ASP A 49 12.54 -5.80 -7.86
C ASP A 49 11.55 -4.68 -8.22
N PHE A 50 10.25 -4.87 -7.96
CA PHE A 50 9.21 -3.87 -8.24
C PHE A 50 8.34 -3.61 -7.02
N THR A 51 8.64 -2.51 -6.32
CA THR A 51 7.88 -2.04 -5.17
C THR A 51 7.20 -0.72 -5.47
N ILE A 52 5.91 -0.62 -5.17
CA ILE A 52 5.20 0.66 -5.14
C ILE A 52 5.47 1.32 -3.78
N ASP A 53 5.93 2.56 -3.78
CA ASP A 53 6.08 3.38 -2.58
C ASP A 53 5.21 4.65 -2.66
N ALA A 54 4.10 4.63 -1.93
CA ALA A 54 3.15 5.74 -1.81
C ALA A 54 3.39 6.60 -0.55
N THR A 55 4.52 6.44 0.14
CA THR A 55 4.80 7.11 1.41
C THR A 55 4.81 8.64 1.27
N PHE A 56 5.35 9.16 0.17
CA PHE A 56 5.48 10.60 -0.07
C PHE A 56 4.37 11.17 -0.97
N LYS A 57 3.78 10.35 -1.84
CA LYS A 57 2.69 10.74 -2.73
C LYS A 57 1.51 9.79 -2.56
N LYS A 58 0.66 10.16 -1.60
CA LYS A 58 -0.50 9.37 -1.19
C LYS A 58 -1.57 9.35 -2.28
N ASN A 59 -2.33 8.26 -2.32
CA ASN A 59 -3.54 8.12 -3.10
C ASN A 59 -4.57 7.32 -2.28
N ALA A 60 -5.76 7.05 -2.84
CA ALA A 60 -6.83 6.36 -2.11
C ALA A 60 -6.42 4.97 -1.55
N SER A 61 -5.46 4.28 -2.19
CA SER A 61 -4.94 3.00 -1.69
C SER A 61 -4.24 3.09 -0.33
N CYS A 62 -3.77 4.29 0.08
CA CYS A 62 -3.15 4.49 1.39
C CYS A 62 -4.14 4.35 2.57
N PHE A 63 -5.45 4.27 2.29
CA PHE A 63 -6.48 4.05 3.31
C PHE A 63 -6.90 2.58 3.41
N LEU A 64 -6.35 1.70 2.58
CA LEU A 64 -6.56 0.26 2.68
C LEU A 64 -5.79 -0.27 3.88
N ASN A 65 -6.50 -0.97 4.76
CA ASN A 65 -5.93 -1.61 5.95
C ASN A 65 -5.81 -3.12 5.74
N HIS A 66 -4.92 -3.74 6.53
CA HIS A 66 -4.88 -5.20 6.65
C HIS A 66 -6.13 -5.70 7.41
N SER A 67 -6.76 -6.75 6.88
CA SER A 67 -7.83 -7.51 7.54
C SER A 67 -7.57 -9.00 7.34
N CYS A 68 -7.85 -9.81 8.37
CA CYS A 68 -7.83 -11.27 8.27
C CYS A 68 -9.01 -11.82 7.45
N ASP A 69 -10.06 -11.01 7.28
CA ASP A 69 -11.22 -11.27 6.40
C ASP A 69 -11.37 -10.09 5.43
N PRO A 70 -10.58 -10.04 4.34
CA PRO A 70 -10.53 -8.89 3.45
C PRO A 70 -11.74 -8.84 2.51
N ASN A 71 -12.25 -7.62 2.26
CA ASN A 71 -13.35 -7.37 1.32
C ASN A 71 -12.90 -6.86 -0.06
N CYS A 72 -11.59 -6.72 -0.28
CA CYS A 72 -10.98 -6.21 -1.50
C CYS A 72 -9.79 -7.09 -1.90
N LYS A 73 -9.44 -7.09 -3.19
CA LYS A 73 -8.26 -7.76 -3.74
C LYS A 73 -7.37 -6.79 -4.49
N LEU A 74 -6.06 -7.01 -4.41
CA LEU A 74 -5.07 -6.36 -5.28
C LEU A 74 -5.01 -7.15 -6.60
N GLU A 75 -5.13 -6.45 -7.73
CA GLU A 75 -5.06 -7.05 -9.07
C GLU A 75 -4.00 -6.34 -9.92
N LYS A 76 -3.14 -7.13 -10.56
CA LYS A 76 -2.23 -6.65 -11.61
C LYS A 76 -2.95 -6.77 -12.95
N TRP A 77 -3.00 -5.66 -13.69
CA TRP A 77 -3.61 -5.56 -15.02
C TRP A 77 -2.54 -5.41 -16.09
#